data_AF-A0A1V8RJV9-F1
#
_entry.id   AF-A0A1V8RJV9-F1
#
_cell.length_a   1.000
_cell.length_b   1.000
_cell.length_c   1.000
_cell.angle_alpha   90.00
_cell.angle_beta   90.00
_cell.angle_gamma   90.00
#
_symmetry.space_group_name_H-M   'P 1'
#
loop_
_entity.id
_entity.type
_entity.pdbx_description
1 polymer ?
#
loop_
_entity_poly.entity_id
_entity_poly.type
_entity_poly.pdbx_seq_one_letter_code
_entity_poly.pdbx_strand_id
1 'polypeptide(L)'
;MSRYTITVTSEGRSDPDAVIGFDPPLRTFFLQAFPDQAGDDLALWLGTRDREFETLDALHAAARAKGYDFIPLPKDAATQLADDRAKEVDRPPHDGPLAAFLRHLQSE
;
A
#
# COMPACT_ATOMS: atom_id res chain seq x y z
N MET A 1 8.01 0.89 -5.40
CA MET A 1 6.83 1.26 -4.60
C MET A 1 6.16 2.42 -5.29
N SER A 2 4.96 2.19 -5.80
CA SER A 2 4.19 3.22 -6.50
C SER A 2 3.44 4.08 -5.49
N ARG A 3 3.32 5.38 -5.78
CA ARG A 3 2.70 6.37 -4.91
C ARG A 3 1.79 7.26 -5.75
N TYR A 4 0.55 7.40 -5.32
CA TYR A 4 -0.47 8.24 -5.94
C TYR A 4 -1.04 9.19 -4.91
N THR A 5 -1.19 10.45 -5.31
CA THR A 5 -1.82 11.46 -4.47
C THR A 5 -3.33 11.33 -4.56
N ILE A 6 -4.00 11.31 -3.42
CA ILE A 6 -5.44 11.23 -3.28
C ILE A 6 -5.92 12.18 -2.18
N THR A 7 -7.21 12.47 -2.17
CA THR A 7 -7.82 13.21 -1.06
C THR A 7 -8.33 12.26 0.01
N VAL A 8 -7.84 12.44 1.24
CA VAL A 8 -8.37 11.78 2.44
C VAL A 8 -9.11 12.81 3.28
N THR A 9 -10.26 12.44 3.81
CA THR A 9 -11.10 13.27 4.66
C THR A 9 -11.22 12.62 6.04
N SER A 10 -11.31 13.44 7.08
CA SER A 10 -11.51 13.00 8.47
C SER A 10 -12.27 14.09 9.22
N GLU A 11 -13.40 13.76 9.84
CA GLU A 11 -14.29 14.66 10.61
C GLU A 11 -13.85 16.14 10.71
N GLY A 12 -14.14 16.91 9.64
CA GLY A 12 -13.88 18.36 9.58
C GLY A 12 -12.53 18.79 8.99
N ARG A 13 -11.68 17.86 8.59
CA ARG A 13 -10.39 18.07 7.92
C ARG A 13 -10.32 17.28 6.62
N SER A 14 -9.58 17.82 5.66
CA SER A 14 -9.28 17.16 4.41
C SER A 14 -7.80 17.31 4.13
N ASP A 15 -7.15 16.22 3.77
CA ASP A 15 -5.79 16.15 3.28
C ASP A 15 -5.82 15.83 1.78
N PRO A 16 -5.65 16.83 0.90
CA PRO A 16 -5.61 16.62 -0.54
C PRO A 16 -4.29 16.00 -1.02
N ASP A 17 -3.27 15.96 -0.17
CA ASP A 17 -1.90 15.52 -0.50
C ASP A 17 -1.58 14.13 0.08
N ALA A 18 -2.62 13.40 0.51
CA ALA A 18 -2.46 12.06 1.04
C ALA A 18 -1.94 11.09 -0.04
N VAL A 19 -1.13 10.12 0.38
CA VAL A 19 -0.45 9.19 -0.51
C VAL A 19 -1.00 7.78 -0.32
N ILE A 20 -1.50 7.20 -1.40
CA ILE A 20 -1.87 5.78 -1.48
C ILE A 20 -0.93 5.05 -2.43
N GLY A 21 -0.67 3.77 -2.17
CA GLY A 21 0.19 2.98 -3.02
C GLY A 21 0.08 1.49 -2.78
N PHE A 22 0.80 0.73 -3.59
CA PHE A 22 1.05 -0.69 -3.39
C PHE A 22 2.54 -0.89 -3.13
N ASP A 23 2.85 -1.63 -2.07
CA ASP A 23 4.20 -2.05 -1.71
C ASP A 23 4.40 -3.50 -2.18
N PRO A 24 5.20 -3.75 -3.24
CA PRO A 24 5.42 -5.10 -3.73
C PRO A 24 6.17 -6.01 -2.73
N PRO A 25 7.27 -5.58 -2.07
CA PRO A 25 7.89 -6.35 -0.99
C PRO A 25 6.94 -6.82 0.11
N LEU A 26 6.04 -5.95 0.58
CA LEU A 26 5.07 -6.26 1.63
C LEU A 26 3.74 -6.82 1.09
N ARG A 27 3.55 -6.84 -0.23
CA ARG A 27 2.33 -7.31 -0.91
C ARG A 27 1.05 -6.70 -0.33
N THR A 28 1.13 -5.43 0.05
CA THR A 28 0.05 -4.71 0.73
C THR A 28 -0.17 -3.35 0.08
N PHE A 29 -1.42 -2.92 0.06
CA PHE A 29 -1.75 -1.52 -0.13
C PHE A 29 -1.40 -0.73 1.13
N PHE A 30 -0.91 0.49 0.95
CA PHE A 30 -0.60 1.41 2.04
C PHE A 30 -1.29 2.75 1.80
N LEU A 31 -1.60 3.43 2.91
CA LEU A 31 -2.15 4.78 2.93
C LEU A 31 -1.40 5.61 3.96
N GLN A 32 -0.94 6.78 3.53
CA GLN A 32 -0.28 7.77 4.35
C GLN A 32 -1.06 9.08 4.20
N ALA A 33 -1.51 9.66 5.30
CA ALA A 33 -2.28 10.90 5.29
C ALA A 33 -2.03 11.72 6.56
N PHE A 34 -2.32 13.01 6.45
CA PHE A 34 -2.14 14.03 7.48
C PHE A 34 -0.69 14.08 7.98
N PRO A 35 0.27 14.44 7.11
CA PRO A 35 1.62 14.74 7.55
C PRO A 35 1.62 15.94 8.50
N ASP A 36 2.50 15.92 9.49
CA ASP A 36 2.77 17.05 10.36
C ASP A 36 3.51 18.17 9.59
N GLN A 37 3.78 19.31 10.24
CA GLN A 37 4.45 20.44 9.58
C GLN A 37 5.86 20.11 9.07
N ALA A 38 6.52 19.11 9.66
CA ALA A 38 7.83 18.62 9.23
C ALA A 38 7.72 17.55 8.11
N GLY A 39 6.57 16.90 7.98
CA GLY A 39 6.37 15.76 7.08
C GLY A 39 6.97 14.45 7.60
N ASP A 40 7.44 14.43 8.85
CA ASP A 40 8.12 13.30 9.46
C ASP A 40 7.15 12.41 10.26
N ASP A 41 6.05 12.98 10.77
CA ASP A 41 5.01 12.23 11.47
C ASP A 41 3.70 12.23 10.68
N LEU A 42 3.11 11.05 10.52
CA LEU A 42 1.88 10.82 9.75
C LEU A 42 0.76 10.46 10.72
N ALA A 43 -0.29 11.27 10.79
CA ALA A 43 -1.42 10.96 11.67
C ALA A 43 -2.17 9.69 11.22
N LEU A 44 -2.03 9.30 9.95
CA LEU A 44 -2.51 8.03 9.42
C LEU A 44 -1.40 7.35 8.60
N TRP A 45 -1.00 6.15 9.04
CA TRP A 45 -0.17 5.24 8.26
C TRP A 45 -0.73 3.82 8.38
N LEU A 46 -1.17 3.25 7.25
CA LEU A 46 -1.66 1.88 7.10
C LEU A 46 -0.80 1.11 6.08
N GLY A 47 -0.72 -0.21 6.19
CA GLY A 47 0.02 -1.06 5.25
C GLY A 47 1.50 -1.11 5.55
N THR A 48 1.85 -1.32 6.82
CA THR A 48 3.25 -1.40 7.30
C THR A 48 3.72 -2.84 7.50
N ARG A 49 2.81 -3.81 7.37
CA ARG A 49 3.08 -5.23 7.58
C ARG A 49 2.88 -6.03 6.30
N ASP A 50 3.54 -7.19 6.22
CA ASP A 50 3.37 -8.13 5.12
C ASP A 50 1.90 -8.55 5.02
N ARG A 51 1.32 -8.39 3.83
CA ARG A 51 -0.06 -8.73 3.45
C ARG A 51 -1.12 -8.16 4.37
N GLU A 52 -0.88 -7.00 4.97
CA GLU A 52 -1.83 -6.37 5.89
C GLU A 52 -3.15 -6.03 5.19
N PHE A 53 -3.07 -5.48 3.98
CA PHE A 53 -4.20 -5.07 3.15
C PHE A 53 -3.99 -5.49 1.70
N GLU A 54 -4.55 -6.64 1.32
CA GLU A 54 -4.44 -7.17 -0.06
C GLU A 54 -5.47 -6.57 -1.04
N THR A 55 -6.42 -5.77 -0.54
CA THR A 55 -7.48 -5.12 -1.34
C THR A 55 -7.68 -3.67 -0.91
N LEU A 56 -8.10 -2.82 -1.86
CA LEU A 56 -8.44 -1.43 -1.57
C LEU A 56 -9.64 -1.32 -0.61
N ASP A 57 -10.61 -2.24 -0.70
CA ASP A 57 -11.73 -2.32 0.23
C ASP A 57 -11.29 -2.60 1.68
N ALA A 58 -10.31 -3.49 1.88
CA ALA A 58 -9.77 -3.77 3.21
C ALA A 58 -9.04 -2.55 3.79
N LEU A 59 -8.23 -1.87 2.96
CA LEU A 59 -7.57 -0.62 3.33
C LEU A 59 -8.59 0.48 3.66
N HIS A 60 -9.67 0.57 2.88
CA HIS A 60 -10.75 1.53 3.10
C HIS A 60 -11.52 1.27 4.39
N ALA A 61 -11.85 0.01 4.67
CA ALA A 61 -12.50 -0.37 5.92
C ALA A 61 -11.62 -0.01 7.14
N ALA A 62 -10.31 -0.23 7.05
CA ALA A 62 -9.36 0.12 8.11
C ALA A 62 -9.22 1.64 8.29
N ALA A 63 -9.19 2.41 7.20
CA ALA A 63 -9.21 3.87 7.25
C ALA A 63 -10.50 4.37 7.91
N ARG A 64 -11.65 3.83 7.52
CA ARG A 64 -12.96 4.21 8.09
C ARG A 64 -13.07 3.86 9.58
N ALA A 65 -12.53 2.72 10.00
CA ALA A 65 -12.46 2.35 11.41
C ALA A 65 -11.63 3.34 12.25
N LYS A 66 -10.71 4.07 11.62
CA LYS A 66 -9.91 5.16 12.23
C LYS A 66 -10.52 6.56 12.05
N GLY A 67 -11.69 6.68 11.41
CA GLY A 67 -12.35 7.96 11.15
C GLY A 67 -11.86 8.69 9.91
N TYR A 68 -11.29 7.97 8.95
CA TYR A 68 -10.79 8.50 7.67
C TYR A 68 -11.54 7.90 6.48
N ASP A 69 -11.88 8.72 5.48
CA ASP A 69 -12.49 8.27 4.23
C ASP A 69 -11.74 8.88 3.03
N PHE A 70 -11.52 8.09 1.99
CA PHE A 70 -10.76 8.48 0.79
C PHE A 70 -11.42 8.03 -0.51
N ILE A 71 -12.68 7.56 -0.43
CA ILE A 71 -13.49 7.24 -1.61
C ILE A 71 -14.37 8.44 -1.96
N PRO A 72 -14.47 8.81 -3.26
CA PRO A 72 -13.97 8.09 -4.42
C PRO A 72 -12.46 8.32 -4.71
N LEU A 73 -11.76 7.25 -5.06
CA LEU A 73 -10.41 7.34 -5.62
C LEU A 73 -10.45 7.94 -7.03
N PRO A 74 -9.45 8.74 -7.42
CA PRO A 74 -9.25 9.13 -8.82
C PRO A 74 -9.16 7.89 -9.70
N LYS A 75 -9.86 7.87 -10.85
CA LYS A 75 -9.86 6.72 -11.77
C LYS A 75 -8.45 6.29 -12.19
N ASP A 76 -7.57 7.26 -12.39
CA ASP A 76 -6.18 7.03 -12.78
C ASP A 76 -5.42 6.29 -11.68
N ALA A 77 -5.56 6.74 -10.42
CA ALA A 77 -4.94 6.09 -9.27
C ALA A 77 -5.49 4.68 -9.06
N ALA A 78 -6.81 4.48 -9.15
CA ALA A 78 -7.43 3.17 -8.99
C ALA A 78 -6.96 2.16 -10.06
N THR A 79 -6.86 2.60 -11.32
CA THR A 79 -6.37 1.77 -12.43
C THR A 79 -4.91 1.41 -12.23
N GLN A 80 -4.08 2.39 -11.89
CA GLN A 80 -2.65 2.19 -11.73
C GLN A 80 -2.31 1.30 -10.52
N LEU A 81 -3.05 1.42 -9.42
CA LEU A 81 -2.96 0.53 -8.25
C LEU A 81 -3.32 -0.92 -8.60
N ALA A 82 -4.34 -1.11 -9.44
CA ALA A 82 -4.73 -2.44 -9.91
C ALA A 82 -3.64 -3.05 -10.80
N ASP A 83 -3.06 -2.26 -11.71
CA ASP A 83 -1.95 -2.68 -12.57
C ASP A 83 -0.70 -3.07 -11.75
N ASP A 84 -0.37 -2.30 -10.71
CA ASP A 84 0.80 -2.57 -9.89
C ASP A 84 0.65 -3.83 -9.03
N ARG A 85 -0.57 -4.11 -8.55
CA ARG A 85 -0.89 -5.40 -7.92
C ARG A 85 -0.76 -6.54 -8.94
N ALA A 86 -1.28 -6.37 -10.15
CA ALA A 86 -1.21 -7.40 -11.20
C ALA A 86 0.25 -7.74 -11.56
N LYS A 87 1.13 -6.74 -11.64
CA LYS A 87 2.58 -6.95 -11.88
C LYS A 87 3.27 -7.75 -10.79
N GLU A 88 2.86 -7.63 -9.53
CA GLU A 88 3.42 -8.46 -8.45
C GLU A 88 2.88 -9.90 -8.48
N VAL A 89 1.62 -10.10 -8.85
CA VAL A 89 1.06 -11.45 -9.06
C VAL A 89 1.80 -12.20 -10.17
N ASP A 90 2.21 -11.48 -11.22
CA ASP A 90 2.97 -12.03 -12.34
C ASP A 90 4.49 -12.13 -12.06
N ARG A 91 4.94 -11.62 -10.90
CA ARG A 91 6.35 -11.67 -10.54
C ARG A 91 6.71 -13.10 -10.13
N PRO A 92 7.72 -13.74 -10.76
CA PRO A 92 8.24 -15.00 -10.28
C PRO A 92 8.62 -14.86 -8.80
N PRO A 93 8.39 -15.87 -7.95
CA PRO A 93 8.94 -15.87 -6.60
C PRO A 93 10.43 -15.55 -6.74
N HIS A 94 10.92 -14.62 -5.91
CA HIS A 94 12.32 -14.21 -5.93
C HIS A 94 13.21 -15.46 -5.80
N ASP A 95 13.62 -16.03 -6.92
CA ASP A 95 14.70 -17.01 -7.05
C ASP A 95 16.01 -16.24 -6.87
N GLY A 96 16.14 -15.60 -5.70
CA GLY A 96 17.38 -14.98 -5.29
C GLY A 96 18.46 -16.03 -5.04
N PRO A 97 19.72 -15.62 -4.87
CA PRO A 97 20.82 -16.55 -4.55
C PRO A 97 20.53 -17.41 -3.31
N LEU A 98 19.70 -16.93 -2.38
CA LEU A 98 19.19 -17.69 -1.23
C LEU A 98 18.28 -18.87 -1.63
N ALA A 99 17.37 -18.69 -2.59
CA ALA A 99 16.50 -19.76 -3.07
C ALA A 99 17.29 -20.83 -3.85
N ALA A 100 18.32 -20.40 -4.60
CA ALA A 100 19.25 -21.31 -5.25
C ALA A 100 20.11 -22.09 -4.24
N PHE A 101 20.58 -21.44 -3.18
CA PHE A 101 21.33 -22.07 -2.10
C PHE A 101 20.51 -23.10 -1.32
N LEU A 102 19.23 -22.80 -1.04
CA LEU A 102 18.31 -23.74 -0.38
C LEU A 102 18.03 -24.99 -1.23
N ARG A 103 17.88 -24.83 -2.56
CA ARG A 103 17.75 -25.98 -3.47
C ARG A 103 19.00 -26.86 -3.50
N HIS A 104 20.19 -26.26 -3.39
CA HIS A 104 21.44 -27.00 -3.35
C HIS A 104 21.56 -27.83 -2.06
N LEU A 105 21.16 -27.29 -0.90
CA LEU A 105 21.18 -27.99 0.38
C LEU A 105 20.17 -29.15 0.49
N GLN A 106 19.10 -29.14 -0.30
CA GLN A 106 18.10 -30.21 -0.30
C GLN A 106 18.42 -31.36 -1.28
N SER A 107 19.52 -31.26 -2.02
CA SER A 107 19.94 -32.25 -3.02
C SER A 107 21.08 -33.15 -2.55
N GLU A 108 21.48 -33.06 -1.28
CA GLU A 108 22.52 -33.89 -0.63
C GLU A 108 21.92 -34.92 0.33
#